data_AF-A0A0J5QAY7-F1
#
_entry.id   AF-A0A0J5QAY7-F1
#
_cell.length_a   1.000
_cell.length_b   1.000
_cell.length_c   1.000
_cell.angle_alpha   90.00
_cell.angle_beta   90.00
_cell.angle_gamma   90.00
#
_symmetry.space_group_name_H-M   'P 1'
#
loop_
_entity.id
_entity.type
_entity.pdbx_description
1 polymer ?
#
loop_
_entity_poly.entity_id
_entity_poly.type
_entity_poly.pdbx_seq_one_letter_code
_entity_poly.pdbx_strand_id
1 'polypeptide(L)' 'MGHDWIIDVLADLKTFARTNGMGALADHLDDTQLVAQVEIASQAKRMTSGLRGDDAFAGRHSAAVRLR' A
#
# COMPACT_ATOMS: atom_id res chain seq x y z
N MET A 1 8.19 -10.23 -6.81
CA MET A 1 8.64 -8.87 -7.13
C MET A 1 7.45 -7.96 -6.92
N GLY A 2 7.52 -7.07 -5.94
CA GLY A 2 6.41 -6.20 -5.57
C GLY A 2 6.29 -5.00 -6.49
N HIS A 3 5.75 -3.91 -5.96
CA HIS A 3 5.66 -2.63 -6.67
C HIS A 3 6.94 -1.80 -6.55
N ASP A 4 7.95 -2.25 -5.79
CA ASP A 4 9.14 -1.45 -5.44
C ASP A 4 9.99 -1.05 -6.66
N TRP A 5 9.93 -1.81 -7.76
CA TRP A 5 10.66 -1.49 -9.00
C TRP A 5 10.29 -0.13 -9.60
N ILE A 6 9.07 0.35 -9.35
CA ILE A 6 8.64 1.65 -9.89
C ILE A 6 9.36 2.81 -9.18
N ILE A 7 9.79 2.64 -7.93
CA ILE A 7 10.48 3.68 -7.17
C ILE A 7 11.85 3.94 -7.79
N ASP A 8 12.56 2.88 -8.18
CA ASP A 8 13.85 2.97 -8.85
C ASP A 8 13.69 3.66 -10.22
N VAL A 9 12.68 3.28 -11.00
CA VAL A 9 12.38 3.91 -12.30
C VAL A 9 12.06 5.40 -12.16
N LEU A 10 11.27 5.79 -11.16
CA LEU A 10 10.95 7.20 -10.91
C LEU A 10 12.20 7.99 -10.49
N ALA A 11 13.10 7.39 -9.71
CA ALA A 11 14.38 8.00 -9.34
C ALA A 11 15.30 8.21 -10.56
N ASP A 12 15.34 7.24 -11.47
CA ASP A 12 16.11 7.34 -12.72
C ASP A 12 15.56 8.46 -13.62
N LEU A 13 14.24 8.53 -13.81
CA LEU A 13 13.60 9.58 -14.59
C LEU A 13 13.83 10.97 -13.99
N LYS A 14 13.83 11.08 -12.66
CA LYS A 14 14.11 12.34 -11.97
C LYS A 14 15.55 12.77 -12.18
N THR A 15 16.49 11.83 -12.11
CA THR A 15 17.91 12.09 -12.39
C THR A 15 18.10 12.56 -13.83
N PHE A 16 17.44 11.91 -14.78
CA PHE A 16 17.41 12.32 -16.18
C PHE A 16 16.86 13.74 -16.32
N ALA A 17 15.70 14.05 -15.74
CA ALA A 17 15.07 15.36 -15.82
C ALA A 17 15.99 16.48 -15.27
N ARG A 18 16.61 16.25 -14.11
CA ARG A 18 17.57 17.19 -13.51
C ARG A 18 18.79 17.43 -14.40
N THR A 19 19.36 16.36 -14.94
CA THR A 19 20.54 16.43 -15.80
C THR A 19 20.27 17.17 -17.11
N ASN A 20 19.02 17.16 -17.57
CA ASN A 20 18.60 17.83 -18.81
C ASN A 20 17.94 19.19 -18.59
N GLY A 21 18.03 19.78 -17.39
CA GLY A 21 17.44 21.10 -17.09
C GLY A 21 15.91 21.13 -17.10
N MET A 22 15.26 19.97 -17.03
CA MET A 22 13.80 19.83 -17.02
C MET A 22 13.26 19.97 -15.58
N GLY A 23 13.48 21.13 -14.95
CA GLY A 23 13.18 21.36 -13.52
C GLY A 23 11.74 21.01 -13.13
N ALA A 24 10.75 21.52 -13.86
CA ALA A 24 9.33 21.24 -13.58
C ALA A 24 8.98 19.75 -13.66
N LEU A 25 9.63 18.99 -14.57
CA LEU A 25 9.44 17.55 -14.64
C LEU A 25 10.05 16.86 -13.42
N ALA A 26 11.24 17.28 -12.98
CA ALA A 26 11.87 16.74 -11.78
C ALA A 26 11.02 16.99 -10.52
N ASP A 27 10.41 18.18 -10.41
CA ASP A 27 9.52 18.53 -9.31
C ASP A 27 8.25 17.67 -9.31
N HIS A 28 7.62 17.46 -10.47
CA HIS A 28 6.47 16.54 -10.58
C HIS A 28 6.85 15.09 -10.26
N LEU A 29 8.06 14.66 -10.62
CA LEU A 29 8.54 13.31 -10.31
C LEU A 29 8.79 13.13 -8.81
N ASP A 30 9.16 14.20 -8.08
CA ASP A 30 9.23 14.19 -6.62
C ASP A 30 7.86 13.90 -5.98
N ASP A 31 6.81 14.61 -6.41
CA ASP A 31 5.45 14.37 -5.93
C ASP A 31 4.94 12.98 -6.31
N THR A 32 5.23 12.54 -7.54
CA THR A 32 4.84 11.22 -8.05
C THR A 32 5.47 10.09 -7.22
N GLN A 33 6.73 10.24 -6.83
CA GLN A 33 7.43 9.27 -5.99
C GLN A 33 6.80 9.17 -4.60
N LEU A 34 6.36 10.28 -4.01
CA LEU A 34 5.66 10.28 -2.72
C LEU A 34 4.32 9.53 -2.80
N VAL A 35 3.52 9.81 -3.83
CA VAL A 35 2.23 9.13 -4.05
C VAL A 35 2.44 7.63 -4.22
N ALA A 36 3.40 7.22 -5.05
CA ALA A 36 3.73 5.81 -5.25
C ALA A 36 4.10 5.11 -3.93
N GLN A 37 4.96 5.72 -3.10
CA GLN A 37 5.33 5.14 -1.80
C GLN A 37 4.12 4.96 -0.88
N VAL A 38 3.22 5.95 -0.81
CA VAL A 38 2.00 5.88 0.00
C VAL A 38 1.09 4.75 -0.47
N GLU A 39 0.89 4.62 -1.79
CA GLU A 39 0.05 3.57 -2.36
C GLU A 39 0.62 2.17 -2.13
N ILE A 40 1.93 1.99 -2.32
CA ILE A 40 2.61 0.71 -2.08
C ILE A 40 2.50 0.31 -0.60
N ALA A 41 2.78 1.25 0.31
CA ALA A 41 2.66 1.00 1.76
C ALA A 41 1.21 0.67 2.17
N SER A 42 0.23 1.36 1.58
CA SER A 42 -1.19 1.11 1.82
C SER A 42 -1.62 -0.27 1.33
N GLN A 43 -1.16 -0.71 0.16
CA GLN A 43 -1.43 -2.05 -0.36
C GLN A 43 -0.80 -3.14 0.52
N ALA A 44 0.44 -2.97 0.95
CA ALA A 44 1.10 -3.88 1.89
C ALA A 44 0.31 -4.00 3.22
N LYS A 45 -0.23 -2.88 3.72
CA LYS A 45 -1.09 -2.88 4.92
C LYS A 45 -2.41 -3.61 4.69
N ARG A 46 -3.04 -3.49 3.52
CA ARG A 46 -4.27 -4.25 3.19
C ARG A 46 -4.01 -5.76 3.15
N MET A 47 -2.90 -6.18 2.52
CA MET A 47 -2.53 -7.60 2.47
C MET A 47 -2.30 -8.20 3.86
N THR A 48 -1.67 -7.45 4.76
CA THR A 48 -1.43 -7.91 6.15
C THR A 48 -2.70 -7.87 7.02
N SER A 49 -3.59 -6.90 6.79
CA SER A 49 -4.84 -6.77 7.55
C SER A 49 -5.91 -7.78 7.14
N GLY A 50 -5.92 -8.25 5.88
CA GLY A 50 -6.84 -9.28 5.39
C GLY A 50 -6.56 -10.69 5.94
N LEU A 51 -5.36 -10.95 6.45
CA LEU A 51 -5.00 -12.24 7.06
C LEU A 51 -5.30 -12.32 8.57
N ARG A 52 -5.77 -11.22 9.20
CA ARG A 52 -5.97 -11.13 10.66
C ARG A 52 -7.43 -11.00 11.09
N GLY A 53 -8.39 -11.27 10.20
CA GLY A 53 -9.76 -10.80 10.39
C GLY A 53 -10.89 -11.73 10.02
N ASP A 54 -10.74 -13.07 10.06
CA ASP A 54 -11.88 -13.96 9.72
C ASP A 54 -12.12 -15.16 10.67
N ASP A 55 -11.53 -15.19 11.87
CA ASP A 55 -11.68 -16.37 12.77
C ASP A 55 -12.54 -16.12 14.04
N ALA A 56 -13.05 -14.91 14.27
CA ALA A 56 -13.63 -14.54 15.58
C ALA A 56 -15.14 -14.23 15.59
N PHE A 57 -15.90 -14.67 14.58
CA PHE A 57 -17.37 -14.51 14.59
C PHE A 57 -18.14 -15.76 14.10
N ALA A 58 -17.73 -16.95 14.55
CA ALA A 58 -18.57 -18.14 14.42
C ALA A 58 -19.17 -18.55 15.78
N GLY A 59 -20.41 -18.11 16.01
CA GLY A 59 -21.44 -18.93 16.66
C GLY A 59 -21.32 -19.17 18.16
N ARG A 60 -21.57 -18.13 18.98
CA ARG A 60 -22.14 -18.38 20.31
C ARG A 60 -23.65 -18.58 20.14
N HIS A 61 -24.03 -19.73 19.59
CA HIS A 61 -25.43 -20.11 19.50
C HIS A 61 -25.95 -20.34 20.92
N SER A 62 -26.86 -19.45 21.28
CA SER A 62 -27.62 -19.47 22.51
C SER A 62 -28.39 -20.79 22.61
N ALA A 63 -28.05 -21.64 23.58
CA ALA A 63 -28.93 -22.72 24.02
C ALA A 63 -29.49 -22.33 25.39
N ALA A 64 -30.59 -21.57 25.32
CA ALA A 64 -31.45 -21.33 26.45
C ALA A 64 -32.14 -22.64 26.88
N VAL A 65 -32.16 -22.85 28.20
CA VAL A 65 -33.24 -23.46 28.99
C VAL A 65 -33.71 -24.88 28.59
N ARG A 66 -33.44 -25.84 29.49
CA ARG A 66 -34.52 -26.69 30.04
C ARG A 66 -34.14 -27.26 31.41
N LEU A 67 -34.66 -26.62 32.47
CA LEU A 67 -34.99 -27.29 33.73
C LEU A 67 -36.08 -28.33 33.44
N ARG A 68 -35.86 -29.59 33.82
CA ARG A 68 -36.79 -30.47 34.55
C ARG A 68 -36.03 -31.66 35.11
#